data_AF-A0A6L7CIK3-F1
#
_entry.id   AF-A0A6L7CIK3-F1
#
_cell.length_a   1.000
_cell.length_b   1.000
_cell.length_c   1.000
_cell.angle_alpha   90.00
_cell.angle_beta   90.00
_cell.angle_gamma   90.00
#
_symmetry.space_group_name_H-M   'P 1'
#
loop_
_entity.id
_entity.type
_entity.pdbx_description
1 polymer ?
#
loop_
_entity_poly.entity_id
_entity_poly.type
_entity_poly.pdbx_seq_one_letter_code
_entity_poly.pdbx_strand_id
1 'polypeptide(L)'
;YHDAFALAMNDVLDEACRSLAIPKRLTTLTRDIWQLQLRMSRRQGKRAWKLLEHPKFRAAYDLLALRAEVERNAELQRLVKWWGEFQVSAPPDQKGMLNELDEEPSPRRRTRRPRKRAPRREGTA
;
A
#
# COMPACT_ATOMS: atom_id res chain seq x y z
N TYR A 1 7.61 2.93 10.59
CA TYR A 1 7.09 3.68 9.42
C TYR A 1 5.57 3.67 9.38
N HIS A 2 4.91 2.49 9.38
CA HIS A 2 3.44 2.42 9.37
C HIS A 2 2.77 3.19 10.52
N ASP A 3 3.26 3.04 11.75
CA ASP A 3 2.68 3.74 12.91
C ASP A 3 2.90 5.25 12.87
N ALA A 4 4.09 5.69 12.43
CA ALA A 4 4.40 7.11 12.26
C ALA A 4 3.51 7.77 11.20
N PHE A 5 3.21 7.07 10.10
CA PHE A 5 2.30 7.56 9.07
C PHE A 5 0.86 7.68 9.59
N ALA A 6 0.42 6.73 10.43
CA ALA A 6 -0.90 6.78 11.05
C ALA A 6 -1.06 7.99 11.99
N LEU A 7 -0.03 8.31 12.78
CA LEU A 7 -0.02 9.49 13.63
C LEU A 7 -0.03 10.78 12.80
N ALA A 8 0.85 10.90 11.80
CA ALA A 8 0.88 12.06 10.92
C ALA A 8 -0.45 12.33 10.21
N MET A 9 -1.17 11.28 9.77
CA MET A 9 -2.51 11.45 9.21
C MET A 9 -3.51 12.01 10.23
N ASN A 10 -3.42 11.62 11.51
CA ASN A 10 -4.28 12.19 12.56
C ASN A 10 -3.98 13.67 12.75
N ASP A 11 -2.72 14.01 12.98
CA ASP A 11 -2.31 15.37 13.31
C ASP A 11 -2.72 16.37 12.22
N VAL A 12 -2.45 16.02 10.95
CA VAL A 12 -2.79 16.88 9.79
C VAL A 12 -4.30 17.03 9.62
N LEU A 13 -5.08 15.95 9.79
CA LEU A 13 -6.53 16.02 9.65
C LEU A 13 -7.17 16.79 10.82
N ASP A 14 -6.65 16.63 12.04
CA ASP A 14 -7.16 17.32 13.21
C ASP A 14 -6.82 18.82 13.17
N GLU A 15 -5.65 19.19 12.64
CA GLU A 15 -5.31 20.58 12.33
C GLU A 15 -6.24 21.18 11.28
N ALA A 16 -6.44 20.50 10.14
CA ALA A 16 -7.35 20.98 9.09
C ALA A 16 -8.80 21.09 9.59
N CYS A 17 -9.27 20.13 10.41
CA CYS A 17 -10.61 20.14 10.99
C CYS A 17 -10.86 21.30 11.96
N ARG A 18 -9.79 21.85 12.58
CA ARG A 18 -9.91 23.04 13.44
C ARG A 18 -10.18 24.31 12.64
N SER A 19 -9.66 24.39 11.42
CA SER A 19 -9.88 25.54 10.52
C SER A 19 -11.14 25.40 9.66
N LEU A 20 -11.43 24.18 9.20
CA LEU A 20 -12.55 23.88 8.31
C LEU A 20 -13.33 22.70 8.87
N ALA A 21 -14.65 22.82 9.01
CA ALA A 21 -15.48 21.71 9.47
C ALA A 21 -15.59 20.61 8.39
N ILE A 22 -14.61 19.71 8.34
CA ILE A 22 -14.59 18.58 7.41
C ILE A 22 -15.42 17.42 7.98
N PRO A 23 -16.46 16.93 7.28
CA PRO A 23 -17.24 15.79 7.74
C PRO A 23 -16.40 14.52 7.92
N LYS A 24 -16.69 13.74 8.97
CA LYS A 24 -15.99 12.47 9.27
C LYS A 24 -15.95 11.49 8.09
N ARG A 25 -17.02 11.46 7.28
CA ARG A 25 -17.06 10.64 6.06
C ARG A 25 -15.92 11.00 5.10
N LEU A 26 -15.63 12.30 4.91
CA LEU A 26 -14.56 12.73 4.01
C LEU A 26 -13.19 12.43 4.59
N THR A 27 -12.97 12.65 5.89
CA THR A 27 -11.68 12.34 6.51
C THR A 27 -11.37 10.84 6.47
N THR A 28 -12.37 9.97 6.65
CA THR A 28 -12.21 8.51 6.45
C THR A 28 -11.81 8.18 5.01
N LEU A 29 -12.48 8.77 4.02
CA LEU A 29 -12.15 8.57 2.60
C LEU A 29 -10.71 9.01 2.29
N THR A 30 -10.29 10.17 2.79
CA THR A 30 -8.93 10.69 2.61
C THR A 30 -7.89 9.74 3.21
N ARG A 31 -8.13 9.22 4.43
CA ARG A 31 -7.25 8.24 5.07
C ARG A 31 -7.10 6.98 4.23
N ASP A 32 -8.20 6.45 3.69
CA ASP A 32 -8.16 5.27 2.83
C ASP A 32 -7.31 5.51 1.58
N ILE A 33 -7.48 6.67 0.93
CA ILE A 33 -6.71 7.06 -0.26
C ILE A 33 -5.21 7.14 0.06
N TRP A 34 -4.84 7.78 1.18
CA TRP A 34 -3.44 7.88 1.60
C TRP A 34 -2.83 6.54 2.00
N GLN A 35 -3.58 5.68 2.69
CA GLN A 35 -3.12 4.34 3.03
C GLN A 35 -2.91 3.46 1.79
N LEU A 36 -3.68 3.67 0.73
CA LEU A 36 -3.46 2.98 -0.54
C LEU A 36 -2.12 3.38 -1.17
N GLN A 37 -1.66 4.63 -1.03
CA GLN A 37 -0.34 5.05 -1.54
C GLN A 37 0.81 4.17 -1.03
N LEU A 38 0.77 3.79 0.26
CA LEU A 38 1.77 2.90 0.85
C LEU A 38 1.67 1.44 0.38
N ARG A 39 0.49 1.05 -0.10
CA ARG A 39 0.23 -0.32 -0.58
C ARG A 39 0.49 -0.47 -2.08
N MET A 40 0.32 0.60 -2.86
CA MET A 40 0.48 0.58 -4.33
C MET A 40 1.91 0.26 -4.78
N SER A 41 2.93 0.50 -3.95
CA SER A 41 4.30 0.05 -4.23
C SER A 41 4.48 -1.47 -4.12
N ARG A 42 3.61 -2.16 -3.35
CA ARG A 42 3.69 -3.60 -3.08
C ARG A 42 2.76 -4.40 -3.99
N ARG A 43 3.20 -4.56 -5.24
CA ARG A 43 2.39 -5.14 -6.34
C ARG A 43 2.52 -6.66 -6.50
N GLN A 44 3.42 -7.31 -5.78
CA GLN A 44 3.70 -8.74 -5.94
C GLN A 44 2.53 -9.64 -5.52
N GLY A 45 2.31 -10.69 -6.33
CA GLY A 45 1.32 -11.74 -6.12
C GLY A 45 -0.13 -11.25 -6.04
N LYS A 46 -0.95 -11.90 -5.19
CA LYS A 46 -2.40 -11.64 -5.06
C LYS A 46 -2.76 -10.26 -4.49
N ARG A 47 -1.77 -9.46 -4.06
CA ARG A 47 -2.02 -8.15 -3.44
C ARG A 47 -2.49 -7.12 -4.45
N ALA A 48 -1.99 -7.18 -5.69
CA ALA A 48 -2.41 -6.25 -6.74
C ALA A 48 -3.91 -6.35 -7.03
N TRP A 49 -4.43 -7.56 -7.18
CA TRP A 49 -5.87 -7.84 -7.35
C TRP A 49 -6.72 -7.24 -6.23
N LYS A 50 -6.34 -7.51 -4.98
CA LYS A 50 -7.05 -6.97 -3.81
C LYS A 50 -7.02 -5.44 -3.75
N LEU A 51 -5.93 -4.82 -4.23
CA LEU A 51 -5.86 -3.36 -4.31
C LEU A 51 -6.78 -2.82 -5.40
N LEU A 52 -6.83 -3.49 -6.56
CA LEU A 52 -7.67 -3.10 -7.69
C LEU A 52 -9.16 -3.14 -7.34
N GLU A 53 -9.58 -4.12 -6.53
CA GLU A 53 -10.96 -4.24 -6.01
C GLU A 53 -11.34 -3.16 -4.99
N HIS A 54 -10.39 -2.37 -4.48
CA HIS A 54 -10.69 -1.40 -3.42
C HIS A 54 -11.58 -0.26 -3.95
N PRO A 55 -12.67 0.12 -3.25
CA PRO A 55 -13.60 1.16 -3.74
C PRO A 55 -12.99 2.56 -3.87
N LYS A 56 -11.78 2.75 -3.36
CA LYS A 56 -11.00 4.00 -3.42
C LYS A 56 -9.75 3.91 -4.27
N PHE A 57 -9.60 2.80 -5.01
CA PHE A 57 -8.47 2.60 -5.90
C PHE A 57 -8.36 3.72 -6.94
N ARG A 58 -9.47 4.11 -7.59
CA ARG A 58 -9.45 5.17 -8.60
C ARG A 58 -8.86 6.48 -8.09
N ALA A 59 -9.36 6.97 -6.95
CA ALA A 59 -8.85 8.20 -6.33
C ALA A 59 -7.38 8.06 -5.88
N ALA A 60 -6.98 6.87 -5.42
CA ALA A 60 -5.58 6.61 -5.08
C ALA A 60 -4.67 6.58 -6.32
N TYR A 61 -5.13 6.03 -7.44
CA TYR A 61 -4.43 6.06 -8.71
C TYR A 61 -4.28 7.49 -9.24
N ASP A 62 -5.34 8.28 -9.21
CA ASP A 62 -5.30 9.67 -9.67
C ASP A 62 -4.32 10.51 -8.83
N LEU A 63 -4.32 10.33 -7.50
CA LEU A 63 -3.33 10.95 -6.62
C LEU A 63 -1.89 10.50 -6.96
N LEU A 64 -1.70 9.20 -7.22
CA LEU A 64 -0.39 8.66 -7.57
C LEU A 64 0.12 9.23 -8.91
N ALA A 65 -0.78 9.40 -9.89
CA ALA A 65 -0.47 9.99 -11.19
C ALA A 65 0.03 11.43 -11.03
N LEU A 66 -0.74 12.27 -10.31
CA LEU A 66 -0.34 13.65 -10.02
C LEU A 66 0.99 13.72 -9.27
N ARG A 67 1.17 12.83 -8.27
CA ARG A 67 2.40 12.78 -7.49
C ARG A 67 3.62 12.43 -8.36
N ALA A 68 3.48 11.48 -9.28
CA ALA A 68 4.55 11.11 -10.21
C ALA A 68 4.91 12.24 -11.19
N GLU A 69 3.92 13.02 -11.62
CA GLU A 69 4.08 14.17 -12.50
C GLU A 69 4.81 15.32 -11.78
N VAL A 70 4.36 15.67 -10.57
CA VAL A 70 4.92 16.79 -9.79
C VAL A 70 6.33 16.47 -9.25
N GLU A 71 6.54 15.29 -8.68
CA GLU A 71 7.84 14.91 -8.11
C GLU A 71 8.89 14.58 -9.19
N ARG A 72 8.47 14.39 -10.46
CA ARG A 72 9.32 13.94 -11.57
C ARG A 72 10.16 12.70 -11.23
N ASN A 73 9.62 11.83 -10.38
CA ASN A 73 10.29 10.63 -9.91
C ASN A 73 10.06 9.48 -10.90
N ALA A 74 11.15 8.98 -11.49
CA ALA A 74 11.10 7.90 -12.48
C ALA A 74 10.50 6.59 -11.93
N GLU A 75 10.69 6.28 -10.65
CA GLU A 75 10.08 5.11 -10.00
C GLU A 75 8.57 5.24 -9.92
N LEU A 76 8.07 6.41 -9.50
CA LEU A 76 6.63 6.68 -9.43
C LEU A 76 6.00 6.69 -10.83
N GLN A 77 6.68 7.24 -11.83
CA GLN A 77 6.19 7.22 -13.21
C GLN A 77 6.06 5.80 -13.75
N ARG A 78 7.05 4.93 -13.51
CA ARG A 78 6.95 3.49 -13.84
C ARG A 78 5.81 2.81 -13.10
N LEU A 79 5.59 3.18 -11.84
CA LEU A 79 4.51 2.64 -11.02
C LEU A 79 3.14 3.02 -11.58
N VAL A 80 2.95 4.28 -11.97
CA VAL A 80 1.73 4.79 -12.60
C VAL A 80 1.46 4.11 -13.93
N LYS A 81 2.49 3.97 -14.78
CA LYS A 81 2.39 3.26 -16.06
C LYS A 81 1.92 1.82 -15.86
N TRP A 82 2.58 1.09 -14.96
CA TRP A 82 2.23 -0.30 -14.67
C TRP A 82 0.81 -0.45 -14.14
N TRP A 83 0.38 0.38 -13.19
CA TRP A 83 -1.00 0.33 -12.68
C TRP A 83 -2.01 0.74 -13.75
N GLY A 84 -1.62 1.65 -14.66
CA GLY A 84 -2.42 2.08 -15.79
C GLY A 84 -2.69 0.95 -16.79
N GLU A 85 -1.70 0.12 -17.06
CA GLU A 85 -1.82 -1.08 -17.89
C GLU A 85 -2.60 -2.19 -17.14
N PHE A 86 -2.22 -2.47 -15.89
CA PHE A 86 -2.80 -3.57 -15.09
C PHE A 86 -4.32 -3.42 -14.90
N GLN A 87 -4.82 -2.20 -14.70
CA GLN A 87 -6.26 -1.96 -14.47
C GLN A 87 -7.13 -2.15 -15.73
N VAL A 88 -6.55 -2.11 -16.94
CA VAL A 88 -7.28 -2.26 -18.21
C VAL A 88 -7.03 -3.61 -18.90
N SER A 89 -5.97 -4.31 -18.50
CA SER A 89 -5.60 -5.63 -19.03
C SER A 89 -6.65 -6.71 -18.72
N ALA A 90 -6.75 -7.74 -19.56
CA ALA A 90 -7.61 -8.90 -19.31
C ALA A 90 -7.00 -9.80 -18.21
N PRO A 91 -7.79 -10.65 -17.52
CA PRO A 91 -7.28 -11.53 -16.48
C PRO A 91 -6.04 -12.40 -16.83
N PRO A 92 -5.91 -12.99 -18.04
CA PRO A 92 -4.69 -13.70 -18.41
C PRO A 92 -3.47 -12.78 -18.49
N ASP A 93 -3.60 -11.58 -19.05
CA ASP A 93 -2.51 -10.60 -19.18
C ASP A 93 -2.10 -10.05 -17.82
N GLN A 94 -3.08 -9.74 -16.96
CA GLN A 94 -2.82 -9.33 -15.57
C GLN A 94 -2.01 -10.39 -14.80
N LYS A 95 -2.27 -11.68 -15.05
CA LYS A 95 -1.48 -12.76 -14.45
C LYS A 95 -0.05 -12.76 -14.99
N GLY A 96 0.14 -12.53 -16.29
CA GLY A 96 1.46 -12.38 -16.92
C GLY A 96 2.27 -11.24 -16.29
N MET A 97 1.68 -10.05 -16.18
CA MET A 97 2.30 -8.86 -15.57
C MET A 97 2.74 -9.08 -14.12
N LEU A 98 2.03 -9.92 -13.36
CA LEU A 98 2.40 -10.24 -11.98
C LEU A 98 3.56 -11.24 -11.91
N ASN A 99 3.63 -12.20 -12.84
CA ASN A 99 4.72 -13.15 -12.89
C ASN A 99 6.05 -12.45 -13.21
N GLU A 100 6.04 -11.48 -14.13
CA GLU A 100 7.22 -10.66 -14.46
C GLU A 100 7.80 -9.92 -13.24
N LEU A 101 6.93 -9.47 -12.32
CA LEU A 101 7.33 -8.81 -11.07
C LEU A 101 7.90 -9.77 -10.02
N ASP A 102 7.52 -11.05 -10.07
CA ASP A 102 8.01 -12.09 -9.15
C ASP A 102 9.36 -12.67 -9.61
N GLU A 103 9.69 -12.54 -10.91
CA GLU A 103 11.00 -12.90 -11.46
C GLU A 103 12.09 -11.85 -11.17
N GLU A 104 11.73 -10.58 -10.92
CA GLU A 104 12.70 -9.61 -10.43
C GLU A 104 13.23 -10.02 -9.04
N PRO A 105 14.56 -9.95 -8.80
CA PRO A 105 15.17 -10.39 -7.55
C PRO A 105 14.80 -9.44 -6.40
N SER A 106 13.62 -9.66 -5.82
CA SER A 106 13.20 -9.02 -4.58
C SER A 106 14.04 -9.58 -3.43
N PRO A 107 14.65 -8.74 -2.57
CA PRO A 107 15.45 -9.21 -1.45
C PRO A 107 14.54 -9.99 -0.50
N ARG A 108 14.62 -11.32 -0.59
CA ARG A 108 13.82 -12.26 0.22
C ARG A 108 13.97 -11.87 1.69
N ARG A 109 12.89 -11.34 2.28
CA ARG A 109 12.83 -11.11 3.73
C ARG A 109 13.08 -12.45 4.40
N ARG A 110 14.26 -12.59 5.03
CA ARG A 110 14.63 -13.74 5.85
C ARG A 110 13.45 -14.11 6.71
N THR A 111 12.86 -15.28 6.43
CA THR A 111 11.78 -15.86 7.21
C THR A 111 12.26 -15.87 8.66
N ARG A 112 11.58 -15.11 9.53
CA ARG A 112 11.90 -15.10 10.97
C ARG A 112 11.79 -16.55 11.44
N ARG A 113 12.93 -17.17 11.75
CA ARG A 113 13.02 -18.51 12.34
C ARG A 113 12.03 -18.56 13.52
N PRO A 114 11.21 -19.62 13.66
CA PRO A 114 10.35 -19.77 14.83
C PRO A 114 11.25 -19.73 16.08
N ARG A 115 10.97 -18.82 17.01
CA ARG A 115 11.61 -18.85 18.33
C ARG A 115 11.28 -20.20 18.94
N LYS A 116 12.29 -21.07 19.10
CA LYS A 116 12.17 -22.31 19.88
C LYS A 116 11.58 -21.93 21.24
N ARG A 117 10.40 -22.44 21.55
CA ARG A 117 9.80 -22.31 22.89
C ARG A 117 10.77 -22.95 23.88
N ALA A 118 11.20 -22.19 24.88
CA ALA A 118 12.01 -22.73 25.96
C ALA A 118 11.20 -23.80 26.71
N PRO A 119 11.83 -24.91 27.14
CA PRO A 119 11.12 -25.95 27.88
C PRO A 119 10.67 -25.39 29.24
N ARG A 120 9.40 -25.63 29.56
CA ARG A 120 8.78 -25.34 30.85
C ARG A 120 9.52 -26.17 31.92
N ARG A 121 10.20 -25.51 32.86
CA ARG A 121 10.70 -26.20 34.08
C ARG A 121 9.47 -26.58 34.90
N GLU A 122 9.20 -27.88 34.99
CA GLU A 122 8.35 -28.45 36.03
C GLU A 122 9.09 -28.26 37.36
N GLY A 123 8.53 -27.42 38.21
CA GLY A 123 8.97 -27.31 39.60
C GLY A 123 8.28 -28.38 40.42
N THR A 124 9.03 -29.44 40.72
CA THR A 124 8.78 -30.33 41.86
C THR A 124 9.36 -29.71 43.12
N ALA A 125 8.49 -29.42 44.10
CA ALA A 125 8.74 -29.53 45.54
C ALA A 125 7.38 -29.40 46.25
#